data_AF-A0A9E7RUF7-F1
#
_entry.id   AF-A0A9E7RUF7-F1
#
_cell.length_a   1.000
_cell.length_b   1.000
_cell.length_c   1.000
_cell.angle_alpha   90.00
_cell.angle_beta   90.00
_cell.angle_gamma   90.00
#
_symmetry.space_group_name_H-M   'P 1'
#
loop_
_entity.id
_entity.type
_entity.pdbx_description
1 polymer ?
#
loop_
_entity_poly.entity_id
_entity_poly.type
_entity_poly.pdbx_seq_one_letter_code
_entity_poly.pdbx_strand_id
1 'polypeptide(L)' 'MKVFTTCTRDCPGACGLNVYVVNGRVKSITGSRLHPYSRGFSCSKASLS' A
#
# COMPACT_ATOMS: atom_id res chain seq x y z
N MET A 1 0.30 -12.16 -7.31
CA MET A 1 1.61 -11.73 -6.74
C MET A 1 1.38 -10.66 -5.69
N LYS A 2 2.12 -10.69 -4.58
CA LYS A 2 2.13 -9.61 -3.57
C LYS A 2 3.41 -8.81 -3.71
N VAL A 3 3.29 -7.48 -3.78
CA VAL A 3 4.41 -6.54 -3.90
C VAL A 3 4.39 -5.61 -2.69
N PHE A 4 5.55 -5.43 -2.06
CA PHE A 4 5.75 -4.43 -1.03
C PHE A 4 6.32 -3.16 -1.66
N THR A 5 5.69 -2.03 -1.37
CA THR A 5 6.13 -0.72 -1.89
C THR A 5 5.73 0.40 -0.94
N THR A 6 6.18 1.61 -1.23
CA THR A 6 5.84 2.82 -0.50
C THR A 6 4.82 3.63 -1.30
N CYS A 7 3.92 4.33 -0.62
CA CYS A 7 2.97 5.22 -1.26
C CYS A 7 3.68 6.35 -2.05
N THR A 8 3.38 6.48 -3.34
CA THR A 8 3.95 7.51 -4.24
C THR A 8 3.16 8.80 -4.25
N ARG A 9 2.18 8.97 -3.35
CA ARG A 9 1.30 10.15 -3.31
C ARG A 9 1.96 11.39 -2.71
N ASP A 10 3.28 11.35 -2.54
CA ASP A 10 4.15 12.44 -2.11
C ASP A 10 3.62 13.20 -0.88
N CYS A 11 3.06 12.45 0.07
CA CYS A 11 2.67 12.96 1.37
C CYS A 11 3.73 12.57 2.41
N PRO A 12 3.88 13.33 3.50
CA PRO A 12 4.92 13.09 4.50
C PRO A 12 4.75 11.75 5.23
N GLY A 13 3.61 11.07 5.09
CA GLY A 13 3.33 9.80 5.76
C GLY A 13 4.11 8.60 5.20
N ALA A 14 4.60 8.68 3.95
CA ALA A 14 5.39 7.62 3.29
C ALA A 14 4.90 6.19 3.63
N CYS A 15 3.58 5.96 3.56
CA CYS A 15 2.99 4.73 4.08
C CYS A 15 3.50 3.50 3.33
N GLY A 16 3.86 2.44 4.06
CA GLY A 16 4.12 1.14 3.45
C GLY A 16 2.84 0.46 2.98
N LEU A 17 2.85 -0.11 1.79
CA LEU A 17 1.72 -0.72 1.10
C LEU A 17 2.01 -2.16 0.70
N ASN A 18 0.96 -2.98 0.74
CA ASN A 18 0.86 -4.30 0.15
C ASN A 18 -0.02 -4.20 -1.09
N VAL A 19 0.55 -4.43 -2.27
CA VAL A 19 -0.16 -4.42 -3.55
C VAL A 19 -0.34 -5.86 -4.02
N TYR A 20 -1.58 -6.26 -4.26
CA TYR A 20 -1.90 -7.58 -4.82
C TYR A 20 -2.18 -7.44 -6.30
N VAL A 21 -1.37 -8.11 -7.13
CA VAL A 21 -1.45 -8.07 -8.59
C VAL A 21 -1.95 -9.43 -9.11
N VAL A 22 -2.95 -9.40 -9.97
CA VAL A 22 -3.56 -10.56 -10.64
C VAL A 22 -3.63 -10.26 -12.13
N ASN A 23 -3.13 -11.16 -12.97
CA ASN A 23 -3.10 -11.00 -14.44
C ASN A 23 -2.51 -9.66 -14.89
N GLY A 24 -1.40 -9.23 -14.26
CA GLY A 24 -0.73 -7.96 -14.56
C GLY A 24 -1.48 -6.69 -14.11
N ARG A 25 -2.62 -6.82 -13.43
CA ARG A 25 -3.41 -5.68 -12.93
C ARG A 25 -3.46 -5.67 -11.41
N VAL A 26 -3.43 -4.47 -10.84
CA VAL A 26 -3.61 -4.27 -9.40
C VAL A 26 -5.05 -4.65 -9.04
N LYS A 27 -5.19 -5.64 -8.15
CA LYS A 27 -6.47 -6.14 -7.66
C LYS A 27 -6.86 -5.50 -6.33
N SER A 28 -5.90 -5.28 -5.43
CA SER A 28 -6.14 -4.58 -4.17
C SER A 28 -4.86 -3.95 -3.61
N ILE A 29 -5.04 -2.91 -2.81
CA ILE A 29 -3.96 -2.19 -2.12
C ILE A 29 -4.36 -2.03 -0.66
N THR A 30 -3.51 -2.52 0.24
CA THR A 30 -3.72 -2.43 1.69
C THR A 30 -2.48 -1.87 2.37
N GLY A 31 -2.61 -1.25 3.54
CA GLY A 31 -1.46 -0.84 4.33
C GLY A 31 -0.65 -2.04 4.83
N SER A 32 0.68 -1.91 4.84
CA SER A 32 1.56 -2.95 5.37
C SER A 32 1.70 -2.85 6.88
N ARG A 33 1.26 -3.89 7.60
CA ARG A 33 1.46 -4.02 9.05
C ARG A 33 2.93 -4.10 9.47
N LEU A 34 3.81 -4.47 8.55
CA LEU A 34 5.25 -4.57 8.78
C LEU A 34 5.96 -3.22 8.67
N HIS A 35 5.29 -2.19 8.13
CA HIS A 35 5.91 -0.88 8.01
C HIS A 35 5.99 -0.19 9.38
N PRO A 36 7.18 0.20 9.86
CA PRO A 36 7.40 0.57 11.27
C PRO A 36 6.57 1.76 11.74
N TYR A 37 6.30 2.71 10.84
CA TYR A 37 5.55 3.93 11.15
C TYR A 37 4.05 3.79 10.89
N SER A 38 3.67 3.54 9.63
CA SER A 38 2.25 3.41 9.26
C SER A 38 1.55 2.16 9.83
N ARG A 39 2.26 1.06 10.14
CA ARG A 39 1.73 -0.12 10.86
C ARG A 39 0.39 -0.65 10.32
N GLY A 40 0.23 -0.65 9.00
CA GLY A 40 -0.99 -1.12 8.34
C GLY A 40 -2.01 -0.03 8.01
N PHE A 41 -1.78 1.20 8.44
CA PHE A 41 -2.58 2.34 8.02
C PHE A 41 -2.26 2.75 6.57
N SER A 42 -3.32 2.91 5.78
CA SER A 42 -3.30 3.55 4.46
C SER A 42 -4.54 4.42 4.33
N CYS A 43 -4.38 5.68 3.91
CA CYS A 43 -5.52 6.58 3.71
C CYS A 43 -6.35 6.20 2.48
N SER A 44 -7.56 6.75 2.38
CA SER A 44 -8.48 6.55 1.26
C SER A 44 -7.89 6.87 -0.12
N LYS A 45 -6.87 7.73 -0.19
CA LYS A 45 -6.18 8.10 -1.44
C LYS A 45 -5.29 6.98 -2.00
N ALA A 46 -4.83 6.06 -1.14
CA ALA A 46 -3.88 5.00 -1.49
C ALA A 46 -4.45 3.60 -1.34
N SER A 47 -5.54 3.44 -0.58
CA SER A 47 -6.22 2.16 -0.41
C SER A 47 -7.12 1.85 -1.61
N LEU A 48 -7.06 0.61 -2.09
CA LEU A 48 -7.99 0.04 -3.07
C LEU A 48 -8.55 -1.25 -2.47
N SER A 49 -9.81 -1.16 -2.04
CA SER A 49 -10.57 -2.26 -1.42
C SER A 49 -10.88 -3.36 -2.42
#